data_AF-A0A837DA17-F1
#
_entry.id   AF-A0A837DA17-F1
#
_cell.length_a   1.000
_cell.length_b   1.000
_cell.length_c   1.000
_cell.angle_alpha   90.00
_cell.angle_beta   90.00
_cell.angle_gamma   90.00
#
_symmetry.space_group_name_H-M   'P 1'
#
loop_
_entity.id
_entity.type
_entity.pdbx_description
1 polymer ?
#
loop_
_entity_poly.entity_id
_entity_poly.type
_entity_poly.pdbx_seq_one_letter_code
_entity_poly.pdbx_strand_id
1 'polypeptide(L)'
;MSIDQLRPARAGEPWTEEEDARFIDELRAGRRIKDIARLLKRSRSAIEDRLRWFIPLEKSAAIRSSERETWLRKALNSPGSGYDWREVIKRNYAAENRSYWTSADLAVMREGWQGRRPLPELASALGASEIEVALQLCRDGLAKSLQDVVDRLGATPGGTVEIRARMAVDRAAASVWLLVVDGIGRRISVFDKQRRHVSVHGSYEEAKQRLSRLLDTRQRGHGSITWSIVCRVLGEDTVGEERHGVIKTEAARVPASAS
;
A
#
# COMPACT_ATOMS: atom_id res chain seq x y z
N MET A 1 -24.03 -6.92 -13.91
CA MET A 1 -23.80 -6.64 -12.48
C MET A 1 -22.32 -6.31 -12.29
N SER A 2 -22.00 -5.11 -11.79
CA SER A 2 -20.63 -4.59 -11.69
C SER A 2 -19.88 -5.21 -10.51
N ILE A 3 -18.59 -5.53 -10.71
CA ILE A 3 -17.66 -6.15 -9.76
C ILE A 3 -17.17 -5.16 -8.68
N ASP A 4 -17.68 -3.92 -8.67
CA ASP A 4 -17.43 -2.92 -7.62
C ASP A 4 -18.26 -3.18 -6.34
N GLN A 5 -18.23 -4.40 -5.80
CA GLN A 5 -18.53 -4.58 -4.37
C GLN A 5 -17.39 -3.98 -3.56
N LEU A 6 -17.50 -2.66 -3.44
CA LEU A 6 -16.71 -1.67 -2.72
C LEU A 6 -15.94 -2.27 -1.54
N ARG A 7 -14.63 -2.50 -1.76
CA ARG A 7 -13.69 -2.29 -0.65
C ARG A 7 -13.99 -0.88 -0.12
N PRO A 8 -14.12 -0.68 1.20
CA PRO A 8 -14.23 0.66 1.77
C PRO A 8 -13.13 1.53 1.17
N ALA A 9 -13.43 2.80 0.87
CA ALA A 9 -12.52 3.71 0.17
C ALA A 9 -11.11 3.78 0.78
N ARG A 10 -10.97 3.36 2.05
CA ARG A 10 -9.75 3.44 2.87
C ARG A 10 -9.30 2.08 3.44
N ALA A 11 -9.63 0.98 2.76
CA ALA A 11 -9.24 -0.35 3.20
C ALA A 11 -7.70 -0.49 3.25
N GLY A 12 -7.16 -0.86 4.41
CA GLY A 12 -5.72 -1.01 4.63
C GLY A 12 -4.98 0.29 4.97
N GLU A 13 -5.66 1.44 4.97
CA GLU A 13 -5.02 2.69 5.40
C GLU A 13 -4.68 2.66 6.89
N PRO A 14 -3.52 3.20 7.30
CA PRO A 14 -3.16 3.34 8.70
C PRO A 14 -4.10 4.29 9.42
N TRP A 15 -4.23 4.14 10.73
CA TRP A 15 -4.98 5.06 11.59
C TRP A 15 -4.09 6.23 12.00
N THR A 16 -4.61 7.45 11.95
CA THR A 16 -3.91 8.64 12.47
C THR A 16 -4.42 9.03 13.85
N GLU A 17 -3.63 9.81 14.61
CA GLU A 17 -4.06 10.31 15.91
C GLU A 17 -5.34 11.17 15.80
N GLU A 18 -5.46 11.98 14.74
CA GLU A 18 -6.64 12.82 14.52
C GLU A 18 -7.90 11.97 14.27
N GLU A 19 -7.75 10.86 13.55
CA GLU A 19 -8.84 9.90 13.37
C GLU A 19 -9.23 9.22 14.68
N ASP A 20 -8.24 8.82 15.50
CA ASP A 20 -8.49 8.22 16.81
C ASP A 20 -9.17 9.22 17.76
N ALA A 21 -8.71 10.47 17.79
CA ALA A 21 -9.31 11.52 18.60
C ALA A 21 -10.78 11.74 18.21
N ARG A 22 -11.05 11.86 16.89
CA ARG A 22 -12.42 11.98 16.39
C ARG A 22 -13.26 10.75 16.70
N PHE A 23 -12.70 9.55 16.60
CA PHE A 23 -13.36 8.31 16.98
C PHE A 23 -13.80 8.33 18.46
N ILE A 24 -12.90 8.74 19.35
CA ILE A 24 -13.16 8.84 20.79
C ILE A 24 -14.21 9.91 21.12
N ASP A 25 -14.14 11.07 20.48
CA ASP A 25 -15.10 12.15 20.71
C ASP A 25 -16.52 11.75 20.31
N GLU A 26 -16.68 11.08 19.17
CA GLU A 26 -17.99 10.57 18.72
C GLU A 26 -18.51 9.43 19.62
N LEU A 27 -17.61 8.61 20.18
CA LEU A 27 -17.98 7.62 21.20
C LEU A 27 -18.44 8.29 22.50
N ARG A 28 -17.79 9.36 22.96
CA ARG A 28 -18.24 10.14 24.12
C ARG A 28 -19.61 10.76 23.87
N ALA A 29 -19.84 11.27 22.67
CA ALA A 29 -21.12 11.84 22.24
C ALA A 29 -22.26 10.82 22.09
N GLY A 30 -22.02 9.53 22.33
CA GLY A 30 -23.05 8.49 22.27
C GLY A 30 -23.39 8.03 20.85
N ARG A 31 -22.64 8.45 19.82
CA ARG A 31 -22.90 8.03 18.44
C ARG A 31 -22.68 6.52 18.27
N ARG A 32 -23.56 5.84 17.54
CA ARG A 32 -23.45 4.39 17.26
C ARG A 32 -22.27 4.09 16.34
N ILE A 33 -21.62 2.94 16.53
CA ILE A 33 -20.47 2.47 15.74
C ILE A 33 -20.70 2.52 14.23
N LYS A 34 -21.90 2.13 13.76
CA LYS A 34 -22.25 2.17 12.33
C LYS A 34 -22.17 3.59 11.75
N ASP A 35 -22.56 4.59 12.52
CA ASP A 35 -22.55 5.98 12.08
C ASP A 35 -21.15 6.59 12.18
N ILE A 36 -20.38 6.20 13.20
CA ILE A 36 -18.95 6.55 13.30
C ILE A 36 -18.17 5.98 12.11
N ALA A 37 -18.43 4.71 11.73
CA ALA A 37 -17.80 4.07 10.57
C ALA A 37 -18.06 4.87 9.28
N ARG A 38 -19.31 5.30 9.06
CA ARG A 38 -19.68 6.15 7.92
C ARG A 38 -18.98 7.50 7.96
N LEU A 39 -18.91 8.14 9.13
CA LEU A 39 -18.26 9.44 9.32
C LEU A 39 -16.77 9.39 9.00
N LEU A 40 -16.07 8.35 9.47
CA LEU A 40 -14.64 8.16 9.28
C LEU A 40 -14.30 7.50 7.93
N LYS A 41 -15.32 7.14 7.13
CA LYS A 41 -15.18 6.40 5.87
C LYS A 41 -14.39 5.08 6.04
N ARG A 42 -14.57 4.42 7.19
CA ARG A 42 -13.98 3.10 7.52
C ARG A 42 -15.07 2.02 7.51
N SER A 43 -14.69 0.75 7.36
CA SER A 43 -15.65 -0.34 7.55
C SER A 43 -16.08 -0.45 9.01
N ARG A 44 -17.25 -1.02 9.24
CA ARG A 44 -17.70 -1.39 10.59
C ARG A 44 -16.70 -2.31 11.28
N SER A 45 -16.20 -3.33 10.59
CA SER A 45 -15.20 -4.26 11.12
C SER A 45 -13.91 -3.55 11.53
N ALA A 46 -13.43 -2.58 10.75
CA ALA A 46 -12.24 -1.82 11.09
C ALA A 46 -12.43 -1.00 12.38
N ILE A 47 -13.63 -0.46 12.60
CA ILE A 47 -13.95 0.24 13.85
C ILE A 47 -14.01 -0.73 15.04
N GLU A 48 -14.68 -1.88 14.86
CA GLU A 48 -14.79 -2.90 15.90
C GLU A 48 -13.41 -3.47 16.29
N ASP A 49 -12.53 -3.68 15.31
CA ASP A 49 -11.14 -4.07 15.53
C ASP A 49 -10.34 -2.96 16.21
N ARG A 50 -10.61 -1.69 15.86
CA ARG A 50 -9.91 -0.53 16.44
C ARG A 50 -10.18 -0.39 17.93
N LEU A 51 -11.38 -0.73 18.41
CA LEU A 51 -11.76 -0.63 19.82
C LEU A 51 -10.74 -1.28 20.77
N ARG A 52 -10.15 -2.41 20.38
CA ARG A 52 -9.20 -3.15 21.24
C ARG A 52 -8.00 -2.30 21.64
N TRP A 53 -7.60 -1.36 20.80
CA TRP A 53 -6.41 -0.53 21.00
C TRP A 53 -6.60 0.54 22.09
N PHE A 54 -7.84 0.84 22.45
CA PHE A 54 -8.16 1.77 23.54
C PHE A 54 -8.45 1.05 24.86
N ILE A 55 -8.27 -0.27 24.92
CA ILE A 55 -8.52 -1.06 26.13
C ILE A 55 -7.18 -1.60 26.59
N PRO A 56 -6.77 -1.43 27.86
CA PRO A 56 -5.53 -2.04 28.36
C PRO A 56 -5.49 -3.53 28.01
N LEU A 57 -4.36 -4.04 27.50
CA LEU A 57 -4.27 -5.40 26.95
C LEU A 57 -4.78 -6.47 27.92
N GLU A 58 -4.49 -6.33 29.21
CA GLU A 58 -4.92 -7.26 30.27
C GLU A 58 -6.44 -7.32 30.37
N LYS A 59 -7.12 -6.17 30.19
CA LYS A 59 -8.58 -6.10 30.16
C LYS A 59 -9.15 -6.55 28.82
N SER A 60 -8.51 -6.18 27.71
CA SER A 60 -8.94 -6.55 26.36
C SER A 60 -8.93 -8.08 26.16
N ALA A 61 -8.01 -8.79 26.82
CA ALA A 61 -7.94 -10.26 26.82
C ALA A 61 -9.05 -10.91 27.66
N ALA A 62 -9.57 -10.21 28.67
CA ALA A 62 -10.58 -10.72 29.60
C ALA A 62 -12.03 -10.48 29.14
N ILE A 63 -12.27 -9.56 28.20
CA ILE A 63 -13.62 -9.20 27.73
C ILE A 63 -13.89 -9.70 26.32
N ARG A 64 -15.16 -9.99 26.01
CA ARG A 64 -15.55 -10.39 24.66
C ARG A 64 -15.47 -9.19 23.70
N SER A 65 -15.18 -9.45 22.42
CA SER A 65 -15.15 -8.39 21.40
C SER A 65 -16.43 -7.55 21.35
N SER A 66 -17.60 -8.16 21.58
CA SER A 66 -18.91 -7.50 21.63
C SER A 66 -19.09 -6.55 22.83
N GLU A 67 -18.29 -6.70 23.88
CA GLU A 67 -18.40 -5.91 25.13
C GLU A 67 -17.44 -4.71 25.13
N ARG A 68 -16.50 -4.65 24.17
CA ARG A 68 -15.45 -3.61 24.09
C ARG A 68 -16.02 -2.20 23.96
N GLU A 69 -17.06 -2.02 23.15
CA GLU A 69 -17.73 -0.71 22.99
C GLU A 69 -18.30 -0.24 24.33
N THR A 70 -19.09 -1.09 24.99
CA THR A 70 -19.72 -0.79 26.28
C THR A 70 -18.69 -0.47 27.34
N TRP A 71 -17.61 -1.26 27.40
CA TRP A 71 -16.50 -1.03 28.32
C TRP A 71 -15.83 0.33 28.07
N LEU A 72 -15.51 0.63 26.81
CA LEU A 72 -14.81 1.87 26.45
C LEU A 72 -15.66 3.10 26.74
N ARG A 73 -16.96 3.06 26.40
CA ARG A 73 -17.90 4.14 26.75
C ARG A 73 -17.97 4.36 28.26
N LYS A 74 -18.02 3.28 29.05
CA LYS A 74 -18.01 3.38 30.52
C LYS A 74 -16.71 4.03 31.00
N ALA A 75 -15.55 3.60 30.51
CA ALA A 75 -14.26 4.16 30.90
C ALA A 75 -14.14 5.66 30.54
N LEU A 76 -14.57 6.04 29.34
CA LEU A 76 -14.53 7.42 28.84
C LEU A 76 -15.44 8.39 29.60
N ASN A 77 -16.59 7.92 30.11
CA ASN A 77 -17.62 8.77 30.72
C ASN A 77 -17.67 8.68 32.25
N SER A 78 -16.88 7.79 32.86
CA SER A 78 -16.85 7.64 34.33
C SER A 78 -16.08 8.81 34.96
N PRO A 79 -16.71 9.67 35.79
CA PRO A 79 -16.04 10.79 36.45
C PRO A 79 -14.88 10.30 37.33
N GLY A 80 -13.73 10.97 37.26
CA GLY A 80 -12.56 10.63 38.09
C GLY A 80 -11.86 9.31 37.74
N SER A 81 -12.17 8.70 36.58
CA SER A 81 -11.56 7.42 36.18
C SER A 81 -10.06 7.50 35.91
N GLY A 82 -9.51 8.71 35.71
CA GLY A 82 -8.12 8.91 35.28
C GLY A 82 -7.81 8.27 33.93
N TYR A 83 -8.83 7.82 33.19
CA TYR A 83 -8.65 7.09 31.94
C TYR A 83 -8.24 8.06 30.82
N ASP A 84 -6.98 7.95 30.40
CA ASP A 84 -6.46 8.60 29.20
C ASP A 84 -6.30 7.57 28.08
N TRP A 85 -7.13 7.71 27.05
CA TRP A 85 -7.08 6.82 25.89
C TRP A 85 -5.76 6.93 25.11
N ARG A 86 -5.09 8.09 25.13
CA ARG A 86 -3.82 8.31 24.42
C ARG A 86 -2.70 7.48 25.02
N GLU A 87 -2.63 7.46 26.35
CA GLU A 87 -1.62 6.67 27.05
C GLU A 87 -1.89 5.17 26.92
N VAL A 88 -3.17 4.76 26.92
CA VAL A 88 -3.54 3.35 26.69
C VAL A 88 -3.16 2.89 25.28
N ILE A 89 -3.48 3.67 24.24
CA ILE A 89 -3.15 3.26 22.86
C ILE A 89 -1.65 3.22 22.63
N LYS A 90 -0.89 4.21 23.13
CA LYS A 90 0.59 4.20 23.07
C LYS A 90 1.17 2.96 23.72
N ARG A 91 0.71 2.62 24.94
CA ARG A 91 1.17 1.43 25.66
C ARG A 91 0.84 0.14 24.91
N ASN A 92 -0.36 0.04 24.36
CA ASN A 92 -0.78 -1.14 23.60
C ASN A 92 0.06 -1.31 22.33
N TYR A 93 0.36 -0.23 21.62
CA TYR A 93 1.24 -0.23 20.45
C TYR A 93 2.65 -0.68 20.81
N ALA A 94 3.23 -0.11 21.87
CA ALA A 94 4.56 -0.49 22.36
C ALA A 94 4.63 -1.97 22.74
N ALA A 95 3.59 -2.51 23.37
CA ALA A 95 3.52 -3.94 23.74
C ALA A 95 3.45 -4.89 22.52
N GLU A 96 3.00 -4.42 21.36
CA GLU A 96 3.06 -5.16 20.08
C GLU A 96 4.34 -4.85 19.28
N ASN A 97 5.35 -4.18 19.88
CA ASN A 97 6.56 -3.69 19.21
C ASN A 97 6.24 -2.79 17.99
N ARG A 98 5.31 -1.86 18.16
CA ARG A 98 4.92 -0.88 17.14
C ARG A 98 4.96 0.53 17.70
N SER A 99 5.38 1.48 16.87
CA SER A 99 5.27 2.91 17.18
C SER A 99 3.85 3.44 16.93
N TYR A 100 3.32 4.20 17.90
CA TYR A 100 2.11 5.02 17.73
C TYR A 100 2.54 6.46 17.46
N TRP A 101 2.34 6.92 16.23
CA TRP A 101 2.77 8.25 15.81
C TRP A 101 1.73 9.31 16.18
N THR A 102 2.09 10.19 17.11
CA THR A 102 1.30 11.36 17.47
C THR A 102 1.55 12.51 16.50
N SER A 103 0.66 13.51 16.46
CA SER A 103 0.86 14.73 15.69
C SER A 103 2.17 15.45 16.08
N ALA A 104 2.61 15.31 17.33
CA ALA A 104 3.88 15.84 17.82
C ALA A 104 5.08 15.06 17.24
N ASP A 105 5.03 13.73 17.22
CA ASP A 105 6.07 12.90 16.61
C ASP A 105 6.20 13.20 15.11
N LEU A 106 5.07 13.35 14.42
CA LEU A 106 5.04 13.72 13.00
C LEU A 106 5.61 15.12 12.76
N ALA A 107 5.43 16.06 13.69
CA ALA A 107 6.05 17.38 13.61
C ALA A 107 7.57 17.28 13.74
N VAL A 108 8.08 16.50 14.70
CA VAL A 108 9.51 16.22 14.87
C VAL A 108 10.09 15.53 13.63
N MET A 109 9.37 14.58 13.02
CA MET A 109 9.79 13.96 11.75
C MET A 109 9.92 14.98 10.62
N ARG A 110 8.93 15.87 10.45
CA ARG A 110 8.96 16.91 9.41
C ARG A 110 10.12 17.88 9.62
N GLU A 111 10.35 18.31 10.85
CA GLU A 111 11.47 19.19 11.20
C GLU A 111 12.81 18.49 10.94
N GLY A 112 12.97 17.24 11.39
CA GLY A 112 14.16 16.43 11.14
C GLY A 112 14.44 16.23 9.65
N TRP A 113 13.40 15.96 8.85
CA TRP A 113 13.51 15.84 7.39
C TRP A 113 13.95 17.14 6.71
N GLN A 114 13.37 18.28 7.12
CA GLN A 114 13.71 19.60 6.59
C GLN A 114 15.14 20.00 6.96
N GLY A 115 15.51 19.80 8.23
CA GLY A 115 16.82 20.12 8.78
C GLY A 115 17.92 19.12 8.45
N ARG A 116 17.62 18.04 7.71
CA ARG A 116 18.56 16.94 7.38
C ARG A 116 19.23 16.34 8.62
N ARG A 117 18.46 16.18 9.71
CA ARG A 117 18.96 15.52 10.92
C ARG A 117 19.33 14.07 10.59
N PRO A 118 20.51 13.56 11.02
CA PRO A 118 20.88 12.18 10.80
C PRO A 118 19.79 11.20 11.25
N LEU A 119 19.48 10.19 10.44
CA LEU A 119 18.42 9.23 10.75
C LEU A 119 18.57 8.56 12.13
N PRO A 120 19.78 8.16 12.59
CA PRO A 120 19.94 7.57 13.92
C PRO A 120 19.57 8.54 15.05
N GLU A 121 19.92 9.82 14.90
CA GLU A 121 19.57 10.86 15.88
C GLU A 121 18.07 11.15 15.87
N LEU A 122 17.45 11.19 14.68
CA LEU A 122 16.00 11.37 14.54
C LEU A 122 15.23 10.19 15.16
N ALA A 123 15.69 8.96 14.93
CA ALA A 123 15.12 7.75 15.51
C ALA A 123 15.23 7.74 17.03
N SER A 124 16.40 8.12 17.57
CA SER A 124 16.61 8.26 19.01
C SER A 124 15.69 9.32 19.63
N ALA A 125 15.55 10.48 18.99
CA ALA A 125 14.67 11.55 19.48
C ALA A 125 13.18 11.15 19.52
N LEU A 126 12.77 10.24 18.65
CA LEU A 126 11.41 9.70 18.56
C LEU A 126 11.19 8.43 19.40
N GLY A 127 12.25 7.90 20.03
CA GLY A 127 12.19 6.63 20.77
C GLY A 127 11.79 5.43 19.90
N ALA A 128 12.13 5.46 18.62
CA ALA A 128 11.74 4.45 17.63
C ALA A 128 12.96 3.89 16.89
N SER A 129 12.78 2.81 16.13
CA SER A 129 13.85 2.28 15.27
C SER A 129 14.00 3.10 13.98
N GLU A 130 15.21 3.11 13.39
CA GLU A 130 15.46 3.79 12.11
C GLU A 130 14.51 3.33 11.00
N ILE A 131 14.17 2.04 10.97
CA ILE A 131 13.27 1.48 9.95
C ILE A 131 11.83 1.94 10.14
N GLU A 132 11.35 2.09 11.37
CA GLU A 132 10.01 2.63 11.63
C GLU A 132 9.90 4.09 11.18
N VAL A 133 10.90 4.91 11.48
CA VAL A 133 10.97 6.30 11.04
C VAL A 133 11.06 6.40 9.52
N ALA A 134 11.96 5.63 8.88
CA ALA A 134 12.11 5.65 7.43
C ALA A 134 10.83 5.23 6.69
N LEU A 135 10.13 4.20 7.18
CA LEU A 135 8.85 3.78 6.61
C LEU A 135 7.75 4.82 6.83
N GLN A 136 7.74 5.51 7.98
CA GLN A 136 6.79 6.58 8.24
C GLN A 136 7.03 7.81 7.35
N LEU A 137 8.29 8.20 7.14
CA LEU A 137 8.65 9.27 6.20
C LEU A 137 8.18 8.97 4.76
N CYS A 138 8.34 7.71 4.31
CA CYS A 138 7.83 7.27 3.01
C CYS A 138 6.29 7.30 2.95
N ARG A 139 5.63 6.86 4.02
CA ARG A 139 4.17 6.81 4.11
C ARG A 139 3.53 8.20 4.07
N ASP A 140 4.15 9.18 4.73
CA ASP A 140 3.67 10.57 4.74
C ASP A 140 4.07 11.35 3.47
N GLY A 141 4.73 10.68 2.52
CA GLY A 141 5.14 11.28 1.24
C GLY A 141 6.28 12.28 1.36
N LEU A 142 6.95 12.36 2.52
CA LEU A 142 8.14 13.18 2.72
C LEU A 142 9.32 12.61 1.93
N ALA A 143 9.46 11.29 1.94
CA ALA A 143 10.42 10.54 1.15
C ALA A 143 9.71 9.69 0.09
N LYS A 144 10.32 9.51 -1.07
CA LYS A 144 9.77 8.66 -2.14
C LYS A 144 10.13 7.19 -1.97
N SER A 145 11.21 6.90 -1.26
CA SER A 145 11.74 5.55 -1.06
C SER A 145 12.70 5.50 0.14
N LEU A 146 13.07 4.30 0.57
CA LEU A 146 14.13 4.14 1.57
C LEU A 146 15.48 4.70 1.09
N GLN A 147 15.76 4.65 -0.22
CA GLN A 147 16.96 5.26 -0.79
C GLN A 147 16.95 6.78 -0.62
N ASP A 148 15.83 7.44 -0.87
CA ASP A 148 15.67 8.89 -0.64
C ASP A 148 15.88 9.27 0.83
N VAL A 149 15.47 8.40 1.77
CA VAL A 149 15.77 8.57 3.19
C VAL A 149 17.27 8.47 3.46
N VAL A 150 17.94 7.43 2.95
CA VAL A 150 19.39 7.22 3.13
C VAL A 150 20.19 8.36 2.51
N ASP A 151 19.85 8.77 1.28
CA ASP A 151 20.54 9.85 0.55
C ASP A 151 20.44 11.19 1.28
N ARG A 152 19.29 11.45 1.93
CA ARG A 152 19.03 12.73 2.59
C ARG A 152 19.49 12.78 4.04
N LEU A 153 19.21 11.74 4.82
CA LEU A 153 19.41 11.71 6.28
C LEU A 153 20.56 10.78 6.70
N GLY A 154 21.15 10.02 5.78
CA GLY A 154 22.01 8.90 6.12
C GLY A 154 21.25 7.77 6.82
N ALA A 155 21.96 6.70 7.13
CA ALA A 155 21.50 5.61 7.98
C ALA A 155 22.71 4.99 8.68
N THR A 156 22.48 4.21 9.73
CA THR A 156 23.58 3.48 10.37
C THR A 156 24.21 2.50 9.36
N PRO A 157 25.54 2.53 9.16
CA PRO A 157 26.25 1.57 8.30
C PRO A 157 26.05 0.12 8.77
N GLY A 158 25.74 -0.78 7.85
CA GLY A 158 25.34 -2.16 8.12
C GLY A 158 23.94 -2.30 8.74
N GLY A 159 23.21 -1.20 8.93
CA GLY A 159 21.87 -1.19 9.50
C GLY A 159 20.79 -1.68 8.54
N THR A 160 19.61 -2.00 9.08
CA THR A 160 18.49 -2.53 8.28
C THR A 160 18.04 -1.57 7.17
N VAL A 161 18.02 -0.26 7.43
CA VAL A 161 17.59 0.74 6.44
C VAL A 161 18.55 0.81 5.27
N GLU A 162 19.85 0.94 5.53
CA GLU A 162 20.90 0.98 4.51
C GLU A 162 20.91 -0.30 3.66
N ILE A 163 20.89 -1.48 4.30
CA ILE A 163 20.88 -2.77 3.60
C ILE A 163 19.66 -2.87 2.70
N ARG A 164 18.46 -2.53 3.18
CA ARG A 164 17.23 -2.60 2.38
C ARG A 164 17.21 -1.59 1.24
N ALA A 165 17.73 -0.38 1.45
CA ALA A 165 17.85 0.62 0.40
C ALA A 165 18.79 0.13 -0.71
N ARG A 166 19.97 -0.37 -0.35
CA ARG A 166 20.94 -0.97 -1.30
C ARG A 166 20.32 -2.14 -2.06
N MET A 167 19.70 -3.10 -1.36
CA MET A 167 19.02 -4.22 -2.00
C MET A 167 17.93 -3.77 -2.98
N ALA A 168 17.19 -2.71 -2.66
CA ALA A 168 16.17 -2.17 -3.56
C ALA A 168 16.79 -1.55 -4.82
N VAL A 169 17.92 -0.84 -4.70
CA VAL A 169 18.67 -0.30 -5.83
C VAL A 169 19.23 -1.41 -6.70
N ASP A 170 19.90 -2.40 -6.11
CA ASP A 170 20.47 -3.54 -6.83
C ASP A 170 19.39 -4.32 -7.56
N ARG A 171 18.25 -4.54 -6.90
CA ARG A 171 17.07 -5.18 -7.49
C ARG A 171 16.54 -4.38 -8.68
N ALA A 172 16.41 -3.06 -8.54
CA ALA A 172 15.94 -2.20 -9.62
C ALA A 172 16.91 -2.21 -10.81
N ALA A 173 18.23 -2.18 -10.56
CA ALA A 173 19.26 -2.23 -11.59
C ALA A 173 19.30 -3.58 -12.31
N ALA A 174 19.03 -4.68 -11.62
CA ALA A 174 18.96 -6.02 -12.19
C ALA A 174 17.59 -6.35 -12.83
N SER A 175 16.61 -5.45 -12.72
CA SER A 175 15.27 -5.70 -13.22
C SER A 175 15.19 -5.56 -14.74
N VAL A 176 14.41 -6.44 -15.36
CA VAL A 176 14.08 -6.42 -16.78
C VAL A 176 12.57 -6.38 -16.96
N TRP A 177 12.14 -5.69 -18.01
CA TRP A 177 10.72 -5.56 -18.35
C TRP A 177 10.39 -6.45 -19.54
N LEU A 178 9.59 -7.49 -19.30
CA LEU A 178 9.12 -8.43 -20.32
C LEU A 178 7.79 -7.94 -20.89
N LEU A 179 7.74 -7.78 -22.21
CA LEU A 179 6.51 -7.57 -22.95
C LEU A 179 6.12 -8.88 -23.64
N VAL A 180 4.95 -9.41 -23.29
CA VAL A 180 4.30 -10.55 -23.96
C VAL A 180 3.03 -10.03 -24.64
N VAL A 181 2.86 -10.33 -25.92
CA VAL A 181 1.64 -10.00 -26.68
C VAL A 181 1.17 -11.24 -27.42
N ASP A 182 -0.05 -11.69 -27.14
CA ASP A 182 -0.72 -12.76 -27.86
C ASP A 182 -1.59 -12.19 -28.99
N GLY A 183 -1.65 -12.89 -30.12
CA GLY A 183 -2.35 -12.47 -31.33
C GLY A 183 -1.48 -11.72 -32.33
N ILE A 184 -0.31 -11.23 -31.91
CA ILE A 184 0.69 -10.53 -32.76
C ILE A 184 2.04 -11.26 -32.66
N GLY A 185 2.87 -11.18 -33.70
CA GLY A 185 4.26 -11.66 -33.66
C GLY A 185 4.50 -12.96 -34.41
N ARG A 186 5.39 -13.81 -33.90
CA ARG A 186 5.76 -15.06 -34.58
C ARG A 186 4.67 -16.10 -34.37
N ARG A 187 4.37 -16.88 -35.42
CA ARG A 187 3.46 -18.04 -35.31
C ARG A 187 4.14 -19.08 -34.44
N ILE A 188 3.43 -19.57 -33.42
CA ILE A 188 3.90 -20.67 -32.60
C ILE A 188 3.39 -21.96 -33.23
N SER A 189 4.28 -22.86 -33.64
CA SER A 189 3.91 -24.08 -34.37
C SER A 189 3.16 -25.10 -33.53
N VAL A 190 3.43 -25.16 -32.22
CA VAL A 190 2.82 -26.11 -31.27
C VAL A 190 1.43 -25.70 -30.77
N PHE A 191 0.98 -24.45 -31.00
CA PHE A 191 -0.36 -23.99 -30.62
C PHE A 191 -1.15 -23.56 -31.86
N ASP A 192 -2.41 -24.02 -31.99
CA ASP A 192 -3.21 -23.81 -33.20
C ASP A 192 -3.37 -22.33 -33.54
N LYS A 193 -2.75 -21.91 -34.65
CA LYS A 193 -2.80 -20.55 -35.25
C LYS A 193 -2.49 -19.39 -34.28
N GLN A 194 -1.91 -19.65 -33.12
CA GLN A 194 -1.53 -18.61 -32.18
C GLN A 194 -0.27 -17.89 -32.63
N ARG A 195 -0.27 -16.57 -32.48
CA ARG A 195 0.91 -15.72 -32.66
C ARG A 195 1.28 -15.12 -31.32
N ARG A 196 2.58 -15.06 -31.03
CA ARG A 196 3.08 -14.41 -29.83
C ARG A 196 4.30 -13.55 -30.15
N HIS A 197 4.34 -12.37 -29.54
CA HIS A 197 5.52 -11.52 -29.46
C HIS A 197 6.03 -11.54 -28.04
N VAL A 198 7.33 -11.75 -27.87
CA VAL A 198 8.03 -11.65 -26.58
C VAL A 198 9.24 -10.75 -26.78
N SER A 199 9.46 -9.80 -25.87
CA SER A 199 10.63 -8.94 -25.88
C SER A 199 11.01 -8.50 -24.47
N VAL A 200 12.29 -8.21 -24.27
CA VAL A 200 12.88 -7.73 -23.01
C VAL A 200 13.27 -6.27 -23.19
N HIS A 201 13.06 -5.45 -22.17
CA HIS A 201 13.33 -4.01 -22.17
C HIS A 201 14.00 -3.58 -20.87
N GLY A 202 14.77 -2.49 -20.90
CA GLY A 202 15.44 -1.94 -19.72
C GLY A 202 14.49 -1.17 -18.80
N SER A 203 13.34 -0.72 -19.33
CA SER A 203 12.34 0.01 -18.55
C SER A 203 10.90 -0.29 -18.97
N TYR A 204 9.97 0.07 -18.09
CA TYR A 204 8.53 -0.02 -18.37
C TYR A 204 8.13 0.82 -19.59
N GLU A 205 8.63 2.05 -19.70
CA GLU A 205 8.26 2.96 -20.78
C GLU A 205 8.76 2.46 -22.15
N GLU A 206 9.93 1.83 -22.22
CA GLU A 206 10.40 1.17 -23.44
C GLU A 206 9.48 0.01 -23.86
N ALA A 207 9.11 -0.85 -22.91
CA ALA A 207 8.18 -1.95 -23.15
C ALA A 207 6.81 -1.44 -23.64
N LYS A 208 6.31 -0.37 -23.02
CA LYS A 208 5.04 0.28 -23.39
C LYS A 208 5.11 0.92 -24.78
N GLN A 209 6.19 1.63 -25.11
CA GLN A 209 6.39 2.17 -26.45
C GLN A 209 6.50 1.08 -27.51
N ARG A 210 7.11 -0.07 -27.16
CA ARG A 210 7.15 -1.23 -28.05
C ARG A 210 5.75 -1.81 -28.28
N LEU A 211 4.94 -1.93 -27.22
CA LEU A 211 3.54 -2.35 -27.32
C LEU A 211 2.76 -1.43 -28.26
N SER A 212 2.81 -0.11 -28.07
CA SER A 212 2.13 0.85 -28.96
C SER A 212 2.50 0.64 -30.43
N ARG A 213 3.81 0.51 -30.73
CA ARG A 213 4.29 0.25 -32.09
C ARG A 213 3.76 -1.08 -32.67
N LEU A 214 3.65 -2.12 -31.86
CA LEU A 214 3.10 -3.41 -32.31
C LEU A 214 1.61 -3.32 -32.64
N LEU A 215 0.85 -2.52 -31.88
CA LEU A 215 -0.58 -2.30 -32.10
C LEU A 215 -0.86 -1.40 -33.30
N ASP A 216 -0.01 -0.39 -33.55
CA ASP A 216 -0.13 0.51 -34.70
C ASP A 216 0.22 -0.16 -36.03
N THR A 217 1.07 -1.20 -35.98
CA THR A 217 1.39 -1.98 -37.16
C THR A 217 0.11 -2.68 -37.61
N ARG A 218 -0.46 -2.26 -38.75
CA ARG A 218 -1.73 -2.74 -39.36
C ARG A 218 -1.80 -4.25 -39.70
N GLN A 219 -1.04 -5.12 -39.03
CA GLN A 219 -1.25 -6.56 -39.05
C GLN A 219 -2.59 -6.84 -38.37
N ARG A 220 -3.62 -7.04 -39.19
CA ARG A 220 -4.92 -7.60 -38.76
C ARG A 220 -4.66 -8.98 -38.15
N GLY A 221 -4.41 -9.01 -36.84
CA GLY A 221 -4.51 -10.23 -36.06
C GLY A 221 -5.96 -10.71 -36.13
N HIS A 222 -6.18 -11.96 -36.51
CA HIS A 222 -7.49 -12.58 -36.35
C HIS A 222 -7.69 -12.87 -34.86
N GLY A 223 -8.70 -12.26 -34.23
CA GLY A 223 -9.07 -12.49 -32.83
C GLY A 223 -8.66 -11.37 -31.87
N SER A 224 -8.91 -11.60 -30.57
CA SER A 224 -8.54 -10.68 -29.49
C SER A 224 -7.04 -10.70 -29.24
N ILE A 225 -6.44 -9.52 -29.10
CA ILE A 225 -5.04 -9.35 -28.71
C ILE A 225 -4.99 -9.19 -27.19
N THR A 226 -4.14 -9.95 -26.51
CA THR A 226 -3.86 -9.77 -25.08
C THR A 226 -2.40 -9.38 -24.90
N TRP A 227 -2.11 -8.55 -23.92
CA TRP A 227 -0.74 -8.15 -23.60
C TRP A 227 -0.48 -8.16 -22.11
N SER A 228 0.77 -8.42 -21.76
CA SER A 228 1.33 -8.34 -20.42
C SER A 228 2.68 -7.62 -20.47
N ILE A 229 2.86 -6.61 -19.63
CA ILE A 229 4.15 -6.00 -19.32
C ILE A 229 4.48 -6.34 -17.89
N VAL A 230 5.54 -7.09 -17.66
CA VAL A 230 5.91 -7.60 -16.34
C VAL A 230 7.35 -7.26 -16.01
N CYS A 231 7.59 -6.77 -14.80
CA CYS A 231 8.92 -6.52 -14.25
C CYS A 231 9.42 -7.78 -13.55
N ARG A 232 10.66 -8.19 -13.86
CA ARG A 232 11.30 -9.38 -13.29
C ARG A 232 12.75 -9.12 -12.95
N VAL A 233 13.23 -9.82 -11.94
CA VAL A 233 14.65 -9.88 -11.56
C VAL A 233 15.12 -11.31 -11.81
N LEU A 234 16.34 -11.46 -12.32
CA LEU A 234 16.90 -12.78 -12.59
C LEU A 234 16.91 -13.63 -11.30
N GLY A 235 16.41 -14.86 -11.39
CA GLY A 235 16.33 -15.78 -10.26
C GLY A 235 15.11 -15.61 -9.36
N GLU A 236 14.21 -14.67 -9.67
CA GLU A 236 12.96 -14.48 -8.94
C GLU A 236 11.72 -14.86 -9.76
N ASP A 237 10.72 -15.41 -9.08
CA ASP A 237 9.54 -15.99 -9.72
C ASP A 237 8.50 -14.92 -10.14
N THR A 238 7.49 -14.72 -9.29
CA THR A 238 6.30 -13.88 -9.56
C THR A 238 6.35 -12.53 -8.86
N VAL A 239 7.48 -12.19 -8.23
CA VAL A 239 7.64 -10.92 -7.52
C VAL A 239 7.93 -9.81 -8.51
N GLY A 240 7.07 -8.80 -8.55
CA GLY A 240 7.28 -7.61 -9.38
C GLY A 240 5.98 -6.96 -9.80
N GLU A 241 6.10 -5.84 -10.51
CA GLU A 241 4.96 -5.16 -11.12
C GLU A 241 4.48 -5.89 -12.37
N GLU A 242 3.17 -5.98 -12.54
CA GLU A 242 2.55 -6.54 -13.73
C GLU A 242 1.41 -5.65 -14.20
N ARG A 243 1.30 -5.49 -15.52
CA ARG A 243 0.20 -4.79 -16.16
C ARG A 243 -0.28 -5.60 -17.34
N HIS A 244 -1.59 -5.68 -17.50
CA HIS A 244 -2.22 -6.48 -18.53
C HIS A 244 -3.29 -5.69 -19.27
N GLY A 245 -3.62 -6.13 -20.47
CA GLY A 245 -4.77 -5.59 -21.20
C GLY A 245 -5.24 -6.50 -22.32
N VAL A 246 -6.46 -6.21 -22.78
CA VAL A 246 -7.13 -6.92 -23.87
C VAL A 246 -7.63 -5.91 -24.88
N ILE A 247 -7.34 -6.15 -26.16
CA ILE A 247 -7.82 -5.36 -27.29
C ILE A 247 -8.66 -6.29 -28.16
N LYS A 248 -9.93 -5.95 -28.34
CA LYS A 248 -10.82 -6.67 -29.23
C LYS A 248 -10.69 -6.08 -30.63
N THR A 249 -10.18 -6.87 -31.57
CA THR A 249 -10.15 -6.48 -32.98
C THR A 249 -11.55 -6.71 -33.56
N GLU A 250 -12.26 -5.66 -33.99
CA GLU A 250 -13.53 -5.83 -34.70
C GLU A 250 -13.28 -6.65 -35.97
N ALA A 251 -14.00 -7.77 -36.11
CA ALA A 251 -13.98 -8.54 -37.33
C ALA A 251 -14.48 -7.63 -38.47
N ALA A 252 -13.65 -7.43 -39.50
CA ALA A 252 -14.08 -6.74 -40.71
C ALA A 252 -15.35 -7.43 -41.23
N ARG A 253 -16.49 -6.73 -41.22
CA ARG A 253 -17.69 -7.16 -41.93
C ARG A 253 -17.30 -7.34 -43.39
N VAL A 254 -17.32 -8.58 -43.86
CA VAL A 254 -17.26 -8.88 -45.29
C VAL A 254 -18.55 -8.32 -45.90
N PRO A 255 -18.51 -7.36 -46.84
CA PRO A 255 -19.72 -6.98 -47.55
C PRO A 255 -20.18 -8.21 -48.34
N ALA A 256 -21.44 -8.60 -48.16
CA ALA A 256 -22.05 -9.63 -48.97
C ALA A 256 -21.92 -9.21 -50.44
N SER A 257 -21.12 -9.95 -51.20
CA SER A 257 -21.08 -9.83 -52.65
C SER A 257 -22.45 -10.22 -53.18
N ALA A 258 -23.15 -9.27 -53.79
CA ALA A 258 -24.31 -9.53 -54.62
C ALA A 258 -23.83 -10.17 -55.93
N SER A 259 -24.19 -11.43 -56.16
CA SER A 259 -24.55 -12.05 -57.45
C SER A 259 -25.11 -13.43 -57.17
#